data_AF-A0A952UH42-F1
#
_entry.id   AF-A0A952UH42-F1
#
_cell.length_a   1.000
_cell.length_b   1.000
_cell.length_c   1.000
_cell.angle_alpha   90.00
_cell.angle_beta   90.00
_cell.angle_gamma   90.00
#
_symmetry.space_group_name_H-M   'P 1'
#
loop_
_entity.id
_entity.type
_entity.pdbx_description
1 polymer ?
#
loop_
_entity_poly.entity_id
_entity_poly.type
_entity_poly.pdbx_seq_one_letter_code
_entity_poly.pdbx_strand_id
1 'polypeptide(L)' 'MQTVYNILLTVAALVAVAMSLLIFVTGKGDAMGGGGGVRTTFKGKASFDDQMYKFTLGLGGAFFGLMVVLDIISSKI' A
#
# COMPACT_ATOMS: atom_id res chain seq x y z
N MET A 1 -0.69 19.90 19.77
CA MET A 1 -0.08 19.22 18.60
C MET A 1 0.31 17.78 18.91
N GLN A 2 0.88 17.48 20.08
CA GLN A 2 1.31 16.12 20.46
C GLN A 2 0.19 15.07 20.46
N THR A 3 -1.02 15.38 20.96
CA THR A 3 -2.16 14.42 20.94
C THR A 3 -2.58 14.06 19.52
N VAL A 4 -2.63 15.05 18.61
CA VAL A 4 -3.00 14.83 17.20
C VAL A 4 -1.93 13.98 16.49
N TYR A 5 -0.66 14.26 16.75
CA TYR A 5 0.45 13.47 16.23
C TYR A 5 0.37 12.00 16.69
N ASN A 6 0.15 11.76 17.99
CA ASN A 6 0.05 10.41 18.53
C ASN A 6 -1.13 9.62 17.94
N ILE A 7 -2.28 10.26 17.71
CA ILE A 7 -3.44 9.64 17.06
C ILE A 7 -3.09 9.26 15.62
N LEU A 8 -2.54 10.20 14.84
CA LEU A 8 -2.16 9.96 13.45
C LEU A 8 -1.10 8.86 13.34
N LEU A 9 -0.12 8.83 14.24
CA LEU A 9 0.92 7.80 14.31
C LEU A 9 0.32 6.42 14.60
N THR A 10 -0.64 6.35 15.52
CA THR A 10 -1.33 5.10 15.85
C THR A 10 -2.12 4.58 14.65
N VAL A 11 -2.82 5.47 13.93
CA VAL A 11 -3.53 5.12 12.68
C VAL A 11 -2.54 4.65 11.62
N ALA A 12 -1.41 5.34 11.44
CA ALA A 12 -0.36 4.93 10.51
C ALA A 12 0.13 3.51 10.81
N ALA A 13 0.40 3.21 12.09
CA ALA A 13 0.87 1.90 12.51
C ALA A 13 -0.16 0.79 12.23
N LEU A 14 -1.45 1.04 12.49
CA LEU A 14 -2.52 0.08 12.18
C LEU A 14 -2.63 -0.19 10.68
N VAL A 15 -2.56 0.87 9.85
CA VAL A 15 -2.58 0.75 8.39
C VAL A 15 -1.37 -0.04 7.90
N ALA A 16 -0.18 0.23 8.43
CA ALA A 16 1.04 -0.50 8.08
C ALA A 16 0.91 -2.00 8.39
N VAL A 17 0.45 -2.36 9.59
CA VAL A 17 0.24 -3.76 9.98
C VAL A 17 -0.79 -4.44 9.07
N ALA A 18 -1.93 -3.79 8.80
CA ALA A 18 -2.94 -4.33 7.91
C ALA A 18 -2.41 -4.54 6.48
N MET A 19 -1.63 -3.58 5.97
CA MET A 19 -1.05 -3.66 4.63
C MET A 19 0.02 -4.76 4.55
N SER A 20 0.87 -4.88 5.56
CA SER A 20 1.87 -5.97 5.65
C SER A 20 1.21 -7.34 5.71
N LEU A 21 0.13 -7.50 6.48
CA LEU A 21 -0.62 -8.76 6.54
C LEU A 21 -1.30 -9.08 5.21
N LEU A 22 -1.89 -8.07 4.56
CA LEU A 22 -2.49 -8.22 3.23
C LEU A 22 -1.44 -8.74 2.25
N ILE A 23 -0.29 -8.07 2.14
CA ILE A 23 0.82 -8.50 1.26
C ILE A 23 1.34 -9.88 1.66
N PHE A 24 1.46 -10.18 2.95
CA PHE A 24 1.96 -11.49 3.39
C PHE A 24 1.04 -12.64 2.96
N VAL A 25 -0.29 -12.45 3.03
CA VAL A 25 -1.28 -13.47 2.67
C VAL A 25 -1.52 -13.52 1.15
N THR A 26 -1.55 -12.37 0.48
CA THR A 26 -1.86 -12.26 -0.96
C THR A 26 -0.63 -12.27 -1.84
N GLY A 27 0.56 -12.10 -1.26
CA GLY A 27 1.86 -12.18 -1.91
C GLY A 27 2.21 -13.63 -2.23
N LYS A 28 1.43 -14.26 -3.10
CA LYS A 28 1.95 -15.38 -3.89
C LYS A 28 3.07 -14.80 -4.74
N GLY A 29 4.26 -15.40 -4.64
CA GLY A 29 5.53 -14.87 -5.16
C GLY A 29 5.35 -13.96 -6.36
N ASP A 30 5.73 -12.69 -6.18
CA ASP A 30 5.56 -11.63 -7.16
C ASP A 30 5.72 -12.16 -8.59
N ALA A 31 4.67 -12.03 -9.41
CA ALA A 31 4.81 -12.25 -10.86
C ALA A 31 5.82 -11.26 -11.48
N MET A 32 6.25 -10.24 -10.72
CA MET A 32 7.40 -9.38 -11.04
C MET A 32 8.77 -10.06 -10.89
N GLY A 33 8.84 -11.29 -10.36
CA GLY A 33 10.07 -12.10 -10.29
C GLY A 33 10.22 -13.12 -11.44
N GLY A 34 9.19 -13.31 -12.27
CA GLY A 34 9.18 -14.34 -13.33
C GLY A 34 9.05 -13.72 -14.71
N GLY A 35 10.12 -13.79 -15.51
CA GLY A 35 10.27 -13.04 -16.75
C GLY A 35 9.30 -13.40 -17.89
N GLY A 36 9.29 -12.48 -18.87
CA GLY A 36 9.21 -12.83 -20.29
C GLY A 36 7.80 -12.99 -20.88
N GLY A 37 7.39 -11.98 -21.66
CA GLY A 37 6.38 -12.16 -22.70
C GLY A 37 5.05 -11.47 -22.42
N VAL A 38 5.04 -10.14 -22.46
CA VAL A 38 3.78 -9.41 -22.63
C VAL A 38 3.25 -9.74 -24.03
N ARG A 39 2.39 -10.76 -24.15
CA ARG A 39 1.53 -10.93 -25.31
C ARG A 39 0.44 -9.85 -25.24
N THR A 40 0.78 -8.64 -25.66
CA THR A 40 -0.07 -7.42 -25.61
C THR A 40 -1.37 -7.50 -26.42
N THR A 41 -1.75 -8.66 -26.96
CA THR A 41 -2.94 -8.83 -27.81
C THR A 41 -4.14 -9.45 -27.10
N PHE A 42 -3.98 -10.00 -25.90
CA PHE A 42 -5.10 -10.57 -25.14
C PHE A 42 -5.56 -9.60 -24.05
N LYS A 43 -6.72 -8.97 -24.27
CA LYS A 43 -7.41 -8.17 -23.25
C LYS A 43 -8.05 -9.13 -22.23
N GLY A 44 -7.21 -9.72 -21.38
CA GLY A 44 -7.67 -10.57 -20.27
C GLY A 44 -8.67 -9.81 -19.40
N LYS A 45 -9.76 -10.47 -18.99
CA LYS A 45 -10.71 -9.91 -18.02
C LYS A 45 -9.95 -9.56 -16.73
N ALA A 46 -10.36 -8.47 -16.06
CA ALA A 46 -9.81 -8.08 -14.77
C ALA A 46 -9.82 -9.28 -13.82
N SER A 47 -8.62 -9.79 -13.50
CA SER A 47 -8.47 -10.92 -12.59
C SER A 47 -8.53 -10.43 -11.14
N PHE A 48 -8.65 -11.36 -10.20
CA PHE A 48 -8.50 -11.08 -8.77
C PHE A 48 -7.19 -10.34 -8.45
N ASP A 49 -6.11 -10.70 -9.15
CA ASP A 49 -4.80 -10.09 -8.97
C ASP A 49 -4.77 -8.60 -9.38
N ASP A 50 -5.50 -8.22 -10.42
CA ASP A 50 -5.61 -6.81 -10.84
C ASP A 50 -6.36 -5.96 -9.80
N GLN A 51 -7.37 -6.54 -9.16
CA GLN A 51 -8.08 -5.86 -8.07
C GLN A 51 -7.17 -5.72 -6.85
N MET A 52 -6.47 -6.78 -6.49
CA MET A 52 -5.54 -6.77 -5.37
C MET A 52 -4.41 -5.75 -5.59
N TYR A 53 -3.87 -5.67 -6.80
CA TYR A 53 -2.89 -4.66 -7.18
C TYR A 53 -3.43 -3.23 -6.97
N LYS A 54 -4.66 -2.94 -7.43
CA LYS A 54 -5.27 -1.61 -7.25
C LYS A 54 -5.49 -1.27 -5.77
N PHE A 55 -5.93 -2.24 -4.96
CA PHE A 55 -6.09 -2.06 -3.52
C PHE A 55 -4.76 -1.78 -2.83
N THR A 56 -3.73 -2.58 -3.11
CA THR A 56 -2.38 -2.37 -2.54
C THR A 56 -1.80 -1.03 -2.96
N LEU A 57 -1.97 -0.62 -4.21
CA LEU A 57 -1.49 0.66 -4.71
C LEU A 57 -2.21 1.84 -4.06
N GLY A 58 -3.55 1.75 -3.89
CA GLY A 58 -4.34 2.74 -3.17
C GLY A 58 -3.94 2.86 -1.70
N LEU A 59 -3.77 1.73 -1.01
CA LEU A 59 -3.36 1.68 0.40
C LEU A 59 -1.93 2.22 0.60
N GLY A 60 -1.00 1.83 -0.28
CA GLY A 60 0.39 2.31 -0.24
C GLY A 60 0.47 3.82 -0.47
N GLY A 61 -0.28 4.34 -1.46
CA GLY A 61 -0.36 5.79 -1.71
C GLY A 61 -0.95 6.56 -0.53
N ALA A 62 -2.02 6.04 0.08
CA ALA A 62 -2.64 6.64 1.25
C ALA A 62 -1.69 6.64 2.47
N PHE A 63 -0.98 5.54 2.71
CA PHE A 63 0.00 5.43 3.79
C PHE A 63 1.17 6.41 3.60
N PHE A 64 1.70 6.52 2.37
CA PHE A 64 2.73 7.49 2.05
C PHE A 64 2.26 8.93 2.33
N GLY A 65 1.06 9.30 1.88
CA GLY A 65 0.50 10.62 2.15
C GLY A 65 0.35 10.89 3.65
N LEU A 66 -0.08 9.89 4.42
CA LEU A 66 -0.23 10.00 5.87
C LEU A 66 1.12 10.20 6.58
N MET A 67 2.19 9.55 6.11
CA MET A 67 3.54 9.77 6.61
C MET A 67 4.06 11.17 6.31
N VAL A 68 3.80 11.71 5.12
CA VAL A 68 4.17 13.10 4.78
C VAL A 68 3.46 14.10 5.69
N VAL A 69 2.17 13.89 5.97
CA VAL A 69 1.41 14.75 6.89
C VAL A 69 1.99 14.68 8.31
N LEU A 70 2.34 13.47 8.77
CA LEU A 70 2.99 13.28 10.07
C LEU A 70 4.35 14.00 10.15
N ASP A 71 5.14 13.95 9.09
CA ASP A 71 6.46 14.60 9.02
C ASP A 71 6.35 16.14 9.09
N ILE A 72 5.40 16.71 8.37
CA ILE A 72 5.10 18.16 8.42
C ILE A 72 4.64 18.57 9.82
N ILE A 73 3.79 17.77 10.47
CA ILE A 73 3.33 18.05 11.84
C ILE A 73 4.47 17.90 12.83
N SER A 74 5.30 16.87 12.68
CA SER A 74 6.47 16.62 13.54
C SER A 74 7.48 17.75 13.46
N SER A 75 7.69 18.32 12.28
CA SER A 75 8.60 19.46 12.06
C SER A 75 8.14 20.76 12.72
N LYS A 76 6.89 20.81 13.20
CA LYS A 76 6.26 21.99 13.83
C LYS A 76 5.91 21.79 15.31
N ILE A 77 6.27 20.63 15.87
CA ILE A 77 6.16 20.31 17.31
C ILE A 77 7.50 20.63 17.97
#